data_AF-A0A7W1Q6L2-F1
#
_entry.id   AF-A0A7W1Q6L2-F1
#
_cell.length_a   1.000
_cell.length_b   1.000
_cell.length_c   1.000
_cell.angle_alpha   90.00
_cell.angle_beta   90.00
_cell.angle_gamma   90.00
#
_symmetry.space_group_name_H-M   'P 1'
#
loop_
_entity.id
_entity.type
_entity.pdbx_description
1 polymer ?
#
loop_
_entity_poly.entity_id
_entity_poly.type
_entity_poly.pdbx_seq_one_letter_code
_entity_poly.pdbx_strand_id
1 'polypeptide(L)'
;MTPEDWSAAHNHVLGMLIDGRATDEVNERGRPIYGDTMLLLLNGGAQSRYFVLPPVEGPGMWKEMLNTARPGPPRLVRGPALNLVAQSLILLRFGEDA
;
A
#
# COMPACT_ATOMS: atom_id res chain seq x y z
N MET A 1 0.24 9.69 10.06
CA MET A 1 1.35 10.65 10.08
C MET A 1 0.79 11.99 10.48
N THR A 2 1.46 12.68 11.41
CA THR A 2 1.16 14.07 11.78
C THR A 2 1.91 15.03 10.87
N PRO A 3 1.58 16.34 10.82
CA PRO A 3 2.36 17.34 10.08
C PRO A 3 3.84 17.35 10.44
N GLU A 4 4.17 17.10 11.70
CA GLU A 4 5.55 17.02 12.20
C GLU A 4 6.32 15.87 11.55
N ASP A 5 5.67 14.70 11.41
CA ASP A 5 6.26 13.53 10.73
C ASP A 5 6.65 13.84 9.28
N TRP A 6 5.89 14.70 8.59
CA TRP A 6 6.16 15.11 7.21
C TRP A 6 7.35 16.05 7.09
N SER A 7 7.57 16.90 8.10
CA SER A 7 8.70 17.84 8.14
C SER A 7 10.01 17.21 8.60
N ALA A 8 9.97 16.01 9.16
CA ALA A 8 11.12 15.31 9.72
C ALA A 8 12.04 14.76 8.62
N ALA A 9 13.17 15.42 8.38
CA ALA A 9 14.14 15.02 7.34
C ALA A 9 14.71 13.59 7.48
N HIS A 10 14.62 12.99 8.67
CA HIS A 10 15.06 11.62 8.94
C HIS A 10 13.98 10.56 8.67
N ASN A 11 12.75 10.97 8.37
CA ASN A 11 11.67 10.07 8.00
C ASN A 11 11.84 9.66 6.53
N HIS A 12 12.46 8.49 6.35
CA HIS A 12 12.66 7.90 5.02
C HIS A 12 11.64 6.80 4.71
N VAL A 13 10.59 6.68 5.51
CA VAL A 13 9.58 5.62 5.40
C VAL A 13 8.22 6.27 5.23
N LEU A 14 7.51 5.87 4.18
CA LEU A 14 6.18 6.36 3.87
C LEU A 14 5.24 5.17 3.63
N GLY A 15 4.06 5.23 4.23
CA GLY A 15 2.95 4.34 3.93
C GLY A 15 1.74 5.16 3.53
N MET A 16 1.09 4.78 2.42
CA MET A 16 -0.10 5.47 1.90
C MET A 16 -1.16 4.45 1.52
N LEU A 17 -2.30 4.50 2.21
CA LEU A 17 -3.51 3.76 1.84
C LEU A 17 -4.32 4.61 0.87
N ILE A 18 -4.58 4.07 -0.31
CA ILE A 18 -5.34 4.70 -1.37
C ILE A 18 -6.66 3.95 -1.47
N ASP A 19 -7.73 4.57 -1.00
CA ASP A 19 -9.07 3.99 -1.04
C ASP A 19 -9.61 4.04 -2.48
N GLY A 20 -9.86 2.87 -3.05
CA GLY A 20 -10.37 2.73 -4.41
C GLY A 20 -11.80 3.27 -4.59
N ARG A 21 -12.51 3.55 -3.50
CA ARG A 21 -13.84 4.16 -3.49
C ARG A 21 -13.83 5.66 -3.24
N ALA A 22 -12.71 6.23 -2.79
CA ALA A 22 -12.58 7.65 -2.51
C ALA A 22 -12.24 8.43 -3.79
N THR A 23 -13.14 8.40 -4.76
CA THR A 23 -13.02 9.15 -6.01
C THR A 23 -14.34 9.80 -6.40
N ASP A 24 -14.24 11.04 -6.86
CA ASP A 24 -15.35 11.80 -7.44
C ASP A 24 -15.42 11.62 -8.97
N GLU A 25 -14.61 10.72 -9.53
CA GLU A 25 -14.56 10.46 -10.95
C GLU A 25 -15.79 9.68 -11.43
N VAL A 26 -16.35 10.14 -12.53
CA VAL A 26 -17.46 9.51 -13.24
C VAL A 26 -17.09 9.26 -14.69
N ASN A 27 -17.60 8.16 -15.26
CA ASN A 27 -17.41 7.88 -16.68
C ASN A 27 -18.35 8.73 -17.57
N GLU A 28 -18.25 8.56 -18.90
CA GLU A 28 -19.07 9.28 -19.89
C GLU A 28 -20.59 9.12 -19.70
N ARG A 29 -21.02 8.11 -18.94
CA ARG A 29 -22.43 7.84 -18.62
C ARG A 29 -22.84 8.36 -17.23
N GLY A 30 -21.99 9.12 -16.56
CA GLY A 30 -22.20 9.66 -15.22
C GLY A 30 -22.15 8.61 -14.11
N ARG A 31 -21.58 7.43 -14.35
CA ARG A 31 -21.45 6.39 -13.32
C ARG A 31 -20.10 6.54 -12.59
N PRO A 32 -20.05 6.41 -11.25
CA PRO A 32 -18.80 6.42 -10.51
C PRO A 32 -17.82 5.38 -11.04
N ILE A 33 -16.55 5.75 -11.12
CA ILE A 33 -15.44 4.85 -11.40
C ILE A 33 -14.90 4.40 -10.04
N TYR A 34 -14.78 3.10 -9.81
CA TYR A 34 -14.15 2.58 -8.59
C TYR A 34 -12.88 1.84 -8.95
N GLY A 35 -11.81 2.09 -8.20
CA GLY A 35 -10.57 1.33 -8.25
C GLY A 35 -10.50 0.26 -7.16
N ASP A 36 -9.42 -0.51 -7.18
CA ASP A 36 -9.06 -1.34 -6.03
C ASP A 36 -8.46 -0.47 -4.92
N THR A 37 -8.66 -0.88 -3.67
CA THR A 37 -7.92 -0.27 -2.54
C THR A 37 -6.46 -0.73 -2.60
N MET A 38 -5.53 0.21 -2.54
CA MET A 38 -4.10 -0.05 -2.65
C MET A 38 -3.33 0.47 -1.44
N LEU A 39 -2.22 -0.19 -1.11
CA LEU A 39 -1.27 0.27 -0.10
C LEU A 39 0.11 0.40 -0.74
N LEU A 40 0.61 1.63 -0.80
CA LEU A 40 1.97 1.95 -1.20
C LEU A 40 2.87 2.04 0.03
N LEU A 41 3.93 1.25 0.06
CA LEU A 41 4.96 1.27 1.10
C LEU A 41 6.31 1.59 0.49
N LEU A 42 6.97 2.63 0.98
CA LEU A 42 8.28 3.09 0.52
C LEU A 42 9.24 3.20 1.70
N ASN A 43 10.43 2.62 1.55
CA ASN A 43 11.54 2.79 2.48
C ASN A 43 12.77 3.27 1.72
N GLY A 44 13.04 4.57 1.75
CA GLY A 44 14.28 5.17 1.25
C GLY A 44 15.44 5.13 2.25
N GLY A 45 15.23 4.58 3.45
CA GLY A 45 16.23 4.52 4.51
C GLY A 45 17.19 3.34 4.35
N ALA A 46 18.27 3.38 5.14
CA ALA A 46 19.30 2.34 5.15
C ALA A 46 18.96 1.11 6.01
N GLN A 47 17.85 1.13 6.74
CA GLN A 47 17.44 0.05 7.65
C GLN A 47 16.09 -0.53 7.22
N SER A 48 15.94 -1.85 7.33
CA SER A 48 14.64 -2.50 7.21
C SER A 48 13.69 -2.04 8.32
N ARG A 49 12.41 -1.97 8.00
CA ARG A 49 11.36 -1.55 8.93
C ARG A 49 10.23 -2.57 8.94
N TYR A 50 9.77 -2.90 10.13
CA TYR A 50 8.56 -3.68 10.31
C TYR A 50 7.34 -2.77 10.16
N PHE A 51 6.43 -3.10 9.25
CA PHE A 51 5.28 -2.28 8.91
C PHE A 51 3.99 -3.05 9.20
N VAL A 52 3.15 -2.51 10.08
CA VAL A 52 1.82 -3.06 10.38
C VAL A 52 0.85 -2.59 9.30
N LEU A 53 0.15 -3.52 8.67
CA LEU A 53 -0.82 -3.21 7.63
C LEU A 53 -2.04 -2.53 8.25
N PRO A 54 -2.55 -1.45 7.63
CA PRO A 54 -3.76 -0.80 8.13
C PRO A 54 -4.96 -1.74 7.97
N PRO A 55 -5.96 -1.64 8.88
CA PRO A 55 -7.23 -2.29 8.66
C PRO A 55 -7.90 -1.73 7.41
N VAL A 56 -8.53 -2.60 6.62
CA VAL A 56 -9.38 -2.23 5.48
C VAL A 56 -10.75 -2.85 5.69
N GLU A 57 -11.81 -2.09 5.42
CA GLU A 57 -13.17 -2.57 5.55
C GLU A 57 -13.56 -3.54 4.43
N GLY A 58 -14.28 -4.60 4.78
CA GLY A 58 -14.78 -5.60 3.84
C GLY A 58 -13.93 -6.87 3.78
N PRO A 59 -14.45 -7.93 3.11
CA PRO A 59 -13.70 -9.17 2.92
C PRO A 59 -12.58 -8.94 1.90
N GLY A 60 -11.44 -9.60 2.13
CA GLY A 60 -10.32 -9.54 1.21
C GLY A 60 -8.98 -9.81 1.87
N MET A 61 -7.96 -9.79 1.04
CA MET A 61 -6.59 -10.03 1.43
C MET A 61 -5.64 -9.15 0.64
N TRP A 62 -4.51 -8.80 1.25
CA TRP A 62 -3.47 -8.05 0.59
C TRP A 62 -2.69 -8.95 -0.37
N LYS A 63 -2.55 -8.49 -1.62
CA LYS A 63 -1.75 -9.15 -2.66
C LYS A 63 -0.66 -8.20 -3.14
N GLU A 64 0.57 -8.69 -3.15
CA GLU A 64 1.73 -7.98 -3.66
C GLU A 64 1.62 -7.83 -5.18
N MET A 65 1.51 -6.60 -5.66
CA MET A 65 1.56 -6.28 -7.10
C MET A 65 2.99 -6.03 -7.56
N LEU A 66 3.78 -5.40 -6.70
CA LEU A 66 5.18 -5.05 -6.97
C LEU A 66 5.97 -5.10 -5.66
N ASN A 67 7.17 -5.66 -5.73
CA ASN A 67 8.15 -5.61 -4.64
C ASN A 67 9.55 -5.51 -5.25
N THR A 68 10.19 -4.35 -5.09
CA THR A 68 11.50 -4.09 -5.70
C THR A 68 12.62 -4.89 -5.03
N ALA A 69 12.46 -5.29 -3.76
CA ALA A 69 13.43 -6.11 -3.05
C ALA A 69 13.31 -7.60 -3.38
N ARG A 70 12.16 -8.05 -3.91
CA ARG A 70 11.89 -9.45 -4.28
C ARG A 70 11.14 -9.53 -5.61
N PRO A 71 11.81 -9.27 -6.74
CA PRO A 71 11.19 -9.41 -8.05
C PRO A 71 10.62 -10.82 -8.25
N GLY A 72 9.46 -10.92 -8.90
CA GLY A 72 8.82 -12.21 -9.16
C GLY A 72 7.30 -12.09 -9.29
N PRO A 73 6.60 -13.24 -9.32
CA PRO A 73 5.15 -13.25 -9.42
C PRO A 73 4.49 -12.65 -8.16
N PRO A 74 3.28 -12.07 -8.30
CA PRO A 74 2.45 -11.62 -7.19
C PRO A 74 2.28 -12.68 -6.10
N ARG A 75 2.34 -12.25 -4.84
CA ARG A 75 2.20 -13.13 -3.67
C ARG A 75 1.13 -12.62 -2.73
N LEU A 76 0.50 -13.55 -2.04
CA LEU A 76 -0.43 -13.20 -0.97
C LEU A 76 0.31 -12.82 0.30
N VAL A 77 -0.08 -11.71 0.92
CA VAL A 77 0.44 -11.28 2.21
C VAL A 77 -0.38 -11.93 3.32
N ARG A 78 0.19 -12.99 3.91
CA ARG A 78 -0.43 -13.74 5.00
C ARG A 78 0.06 -13.19 6.34
N GLY A 79 -0.61 -12.18 6.87
CA GLY A 79 -0.32 -11.64 8.20
C GLY A 79 -0.69 -10.16 8.35
N PRO A 80 -0.67 -9.65 9.59
CA PRO A 80 -1.04 -8.26 9.88
C PRO A 80 0.08 -7.26 9.58
N ALA A 81 1.25 -7.72 9.14
CA ALA A 81 2.43 -6.90 9.00
C ALA A 81 3.42 -7.54 8.02
N LEU A 82 4.35 -6.73 7.51
CA LEU A 82 5.43 -7.18 6.65
C LEU A 82 6.75 -6.48 6.98
N ASN A 83 7.85 -7.04 6.51
CA ASN A 83 9.16 -6.40 6.59
C ASN A 83 9.45 -5.64 5.30
N LEU A 84 9.56 -4.32 5.40
CA LEU A 84 9.91 -3.43 4.30
C LEU A 84 11.42 -3.18 4.34
N VAL A 85 12.15 -3.79 3.41
CA VAL A 85 13.62 -3.75 3.39
C VAL A 85 14.11 -2.34 3.08
N ALA A 86 15.34 -2.02 3.48
CA ALA A 86 16.02 -0.80 3.10
C ALA A 86 15.98 -0.57 1.57
N GLN A 87 15.83 0.69 1.16
CA GLN A 87 15.84 1.12 -0.25
C GLN A 87 14.87 0.33 -1.15
N SER A 88 13.66 0.09 -0.67
CA SER A 88 12.67 -0.72 -1.38
C SER A 88 11.28 -0.11 -1.40
N LEU A 89 10.47 -0.58 -2.35
CA LEU A 89 9.07 -0.25 -2.52
C LEU A 89 8.26 -1.54 -2.62
N ILE A 90 7.12 -1.56 -1.91
CA ILE A 90 6.11 -2.61 -2.03
C ILE A 90 4.77 -1.94 -2.36
N LEU A 91 4.09 -2.44 -3.40
CA LEU A 91 2.72 -2.06 -3.73
C LEU A 91 1.81 -3.25 -3.50
N LEU A 92 0.79 -3.06 -2.68
CA LEU A 92 -0.23 -4.07 -2.40
C LEU A 92 -1.59 -3.63 -2.94
N ARG A 93 -2.38 -4.60 -3.37
CA ARG A 93 -3.80 -4.47 -3.70
C ARG A 93 -4.63 -5.23 -2.68
N PHE A 94 -5.73 -4.66 -2.22
CA PHE A 94 -6.70 -5.34 -1.38
C PHE A 94 -7.89 -5.82 -2.22
N GLY A 95 -8.31 -7.07 -2.02
CA GLY A 95 -9.51 -7.63 -2.64
C GLY A 95 -9.61 -9.13 -2.42
N GLU A 96 -10.72 -9.71 -2.86
CA GLU A 96 -10.87 -11.17 -2.93
C GLU A 96 -10.05 -11.73 -4.10
N ASP A 97 -9.48 -12.93 -3.95
CA ASP A 97 -8.90 -13.65 -5.08
C ASP A 97 -10.05 -14.05 -6.02
N ALA A 98 -10.06 -13.49 -7.22
CA ALA A 98 -10.96 -13.89 -8.31
C ALA A 98 -10.47 -15.19 -8.97
#